data_AF-A0A4Q3F9M6-F1
#
_entry.id   AF-A0A4Q3F9M6-F1
#
_cell.length_a   1.000
_cell.length_b   1.000
_cell.length_c   1.000
_cell.angle_alpha   90.00
_cell.angle_beta   90.00
_cell.angle_gamma   90.00
#
_symmetry.space_group_name_H-M   'P 1'
#
loop_
_entity.id
_entity.type
_entity.pdbx_description
1 polymer ?
#
loop_
_entity_poly.entity_id
_entity_poly.type
_entity_poly.pdbx_seq_one_letter_code
_entity_poly.pdbx_strand_id
1 'polypeptide(L)'
;MSSIFKTKNSLPLNQQVVVITGASSGVGRATALEFARYRCTVILAARQQNELEEVAAICQKLGAKALAVPTDVTDENAVNALAKAAYDFGGKINVWI
;
A
#
# COMPACT_ATOMS: atom_id res chain seq x y z
N MET A 1 34.63 -5.38 6.47
CA MET A 1 33.73 -6.52 6.80
C MET A 1 32.29 -6.03 6.69
N SER A 2 31.37 -6.57 5.92
CA SER A 2 31.36 -7.50 4.79
C SER A 2 30.06 -7.22 4.06
N SER A 3 30.17 -6.68 2.84
CA SER A 3 29.08 -6.51 1.90
C SER A 3 28.66 -7.88 1.37
N ILE A 4 27.59 -8.48 1.92
CA ILE A 4 27.07 -9.81 1.51
C ILE A 4 25.63 -9.74 0.94
N PHE A 5 24.93 -8.60 1.03
CA PHE A 5 23.58 -8.45 0.44
C PHE A 5 23.46 -7.23 -0.46
N LYS A 6 24.17 -7.22 -1.60
CA LYS A 6 23.72 -6.42 -2.75
C LYS A 6 22.66 -7.25 -3.49
N THR A 7 21.40 -7.09 -3.12
CA THR A 7 20.27 -7.65 -3.87
C THR A 7 20.31 -7.11 -5.30
N LYS A 8 20.27 -8.03 -6.26
CA LYS A 8 20.15 -7.72 -7.69
C LYS A 8 18.94 -6.79 -7.90
N ASN A 9 19.16 -5.59 -8.45
CA ASN A 9 18.15 -4.69 -9.04
C ASN A 9 16.82 -4.45 -8.28
N SER A 10 16.80 -4.45 -6.95
CA SER A 10 15.59 -4.09 -6.18
C SER A 10 15.50 -2.58 -5.99
N LEU A 11 14.34 -1.97 -6.32
CA LEU A 11 14.08 -0.56 -6.02
C LEU A 11 14.13 -0.31 -4.50
N PRO A 12 14.66 0.85 -4.06
CA PRO A 12 14.60 1.22 -2.65
C PRO A 12 13.13 1.32 -2.20
N LEU A 13 12.85 0.98 -0.93
CA LEU A 13 11.48 0.87 -0.41
C LEU A 13 10.68 2.17 -0.59
N ASN A 14 11.29 3.33 -0.37
CA ASN A 14 10.64 4.64 -0.56
C ASN A 14 10.23 4.97 -2.01
N GLN A 15 10.62 4.14 -2.98
CA GLN A 15 10.19 4.24 -4.38
C GLN A 15 9.18 3.15 -4.76
N GLN A 16 8.78 2.31 -3.81
CA GLN A 16 7.82 1.25 -4.06
C GLN A 16 6.38 1.74 -3.90
N VAL A 17 5.53 1.27 -4.81
CA VAL A 17 4.09 1.41 -4.76
C VAL A 17 3.48 0.08 -4.35
N VAL A 18 2.80 0.06 -3.21
CA VAL A 18 2.29 -1.16 -2.57
C VAL A 18 0.78 -1.07 -2.47
N VAL A 19 0.08 -2.04 -3.04
CA VAL A 19 -1.37 -2.25 -2.83
C VAL A 19 -1.55 -3.26 -1.71
N ILE A 20 -2.40 -2.94 -0.73
CA ILE A 20 -2.64 -3.79 0.45
C ILE A 20 -4.15 -3.99 0.59
N THR A 21 -4.60 -5.22 0.41
CA THR A 21 -5.98 -5.64 0.67
C THR A 21 -6.16 -5.99 2.15
N GLY A 22 -7.39 -5.87 2.66
CA GLY A 22 -7.66 -6.04 4.09
C GLY A 22 -6.93 -5.02 4.99
N ALA A 23 -6.60 -3.84 4.45
CA ALA A 23 -5.73 -2.87 5.12
C ALA A 23 -6.35 -2.16 6.34
N SER A 24 -7.65 -2.32 6.59
CA SER A 24 -8.36 -1.64 7.69
C SER A 24 -8.02 -2.20 9.08
N SER A 25 -7.52 -3.44 9.19
CA SER A 25 -7.26 -4.08 10.49
C SER A 25 -6.19 -5.18 10.45
N GLY A 26 -5.87 -5.73 11.61
CA GLY A 26 -5.00 -6.91 11.75
C GLY A 26 -3.65 -6.76 11.04
N VAL A 27 -3.27 -7.82 10.31
CA VAL A 27 -2.01 -7.88 9.57
C VAL A 27 -1.96 -6.86 8.44
N GLY A 28 -3.07 -6.65 7.70
CA GLY A 28 -3.11 -5.66 6.62
C GLY A 28 -2.81 -4.25 7.11
N ARG A 29 -3.41 -3.83 8.24
CA ARG A 29 -3.09 -2.56 8.90
C ARG A 29 -1.64 -2.50 9.35
N ALA A 30 -1.13 -3.53 10.02
CA ALA A 30 0.26 -3.55 10.48
C ALA A 30 1.25 -3.41 9.30
N THR A 31 1.00 -4.13 8.20
CA THR A 31 1.78 -4.06 6.96
C THR A 31 1.73 -2.67 6.34
N ALA A 32 0.56 -2.04 6.27
CA ALA A 32 0.39 -0.68 5.76
C ALA A 32 1.21 0.34 6.55
N LEU A 33 1.17 0.25 7.88
CA LEU A 33 1.95 1.12 8.76
C LEU A 33 3.44 0.89 8.61
N GLU A 34 3.89 -0.35 8.44
CA GLU A 34 5.31 -0.65 8.27
C GLU A 34 5.86 -0.13 6.95
N PHE A 35 5.18 -0.36 5.82
CA PHE A 35 5.55 0.26 4.55
C PHE A 35 5.53 1.79 4.64
N ALA A 36 4.60 2.35 5.42
CA ALA A 36 4.53 3.79 5.58
C ALA A 36 5.76 4.37 6.31
N ARG A 37 6.33 3.67 7.30
CA ARG A 37 7.58 4.07 7.97
C ARG A 37 8.77 4.14 7.01
N TYR A 38 8.78 3.30 5.97
CA TYR A 38 9.78 3.36 4.90
C TYR A 38 9.47 4.42 3.83
N ARG A 39 8.42 5.23 4.02
CA ARG A 39 7.96 6.29 3.10
C ARG A 39 7.55 5.75 1.72
N CYS A 40 7.05 4.52 1.66
CA CYS A 40 6.47 3.97 0.43
C CYS A 40 5.23 4.76 0.00
N THR A 41 4.80 4.57 -1.24
CA THR A 41 3.43 4.88 -1.65
C THR A 41 2.56 3.67 -1.32
N VAL A 42 1.53 3.85 -0.50
CA VAL A 42 0.62 2.77 -0.08
C VAL A 42 -0.80 3.04 -0.58
N ILE A 43 -1.39 2.04 -1.21
CA ILE A 43 -2.80 2.05 -1.61
C ILE A 43 -3.51 1.00 -0.76
N LEU A 44 -4.45 1.46 0.03
CA LEU A 44 -5.11 0.68 1.06
C LEU A 44 -6.49 0.30 0.55
N ALA A 45 -6.80 -1.00 0.57
CA ALA A 45 -8.08 -1.53 0.13
C ALA A 45 -8.74 -2.34 1.24
N ALA A 46 -9.99 -2.00 1.55
CA ALA A 46 -10.89 -2.76 2.41
C ALA A 46 -12.33 -2.31 2.15
N ARG A 47 -13.31 -3.01 2.72
CA ARG A 47 -14.73 -2.66 2.54
C ARG A 47 -15.18 -1.48 3.40
N GLN A 48 -14.63 -1.35 4.60
CA GLN A 48 -15.03 -0.32 5.55
C GLN A 48 -14.24 0.97 5.34
N GLN A 49 -14.90 2.00 4.80
CA GLN A 49 -14.26 3.26 4.40
C GLN A 49 -13.63 4.02 5.58
N ASN A 50 -14.35 4.18 6.69
CA ASN A 50 -13.91 5.03 7.80
C ASN A 50 -12.60 4.52 8.42
N GLU A 51 -12.52 3.21 8.67
CA GLU A 51 -11.34 2.54 9.21
C GLU A 51 -10.18 2.59 8.22
N LEU A 52 -10.46 2.50 6.91
CA LEU A 52 -9.46 2.59 5.86
C LEU A 52 -8.87 4.00 5.76
N GLU A 53 -9.71 5.03 5.84
CA GLU A 53 -9.29 6.44 5.90
C GLU A 53 -8.47 6.74 7.16
N GLU A 54 -8.82 6.17 8.32
CA GLU A 54 -8.03 6.28 9.54
C GLU A 54 -6.61 5.74 9.32
N VAL A 55 -6.48 4.54 8.75
CA VAL A 55 -5.16 3.96 8.45
C VAL A 55 -4.40 4.81 7.44
N ALA A 56 -5.05 5.32 6.39
CA ALA A 56 -4.43 6.22 5.42
C ALA A 56 -3.88 7.48 6.08
N ALA A 57 -4.64 8.11 6.98
CA ALA A 57 -4.20 9.29 7.72
C ALA A 57 -2.99 8.99 8.63
N ILE A 58 -2.95 7.81 9.26
CA ILE A 58 -1.77 7.39 10.04
C ILE A 58 -0.57 7.16 9.13
N CYS A 59 -0.73 6.47 8.00
CA CYS A 59 0.34 6.27 7.02
C CYS A 59 0.92 7.60 6.52
N GLN A 60 0.06 8.59 6.23
CA GLN A 60 0.50 9.93 5.84
C GLN A 60 1.30 10.63 6.93
N LYS A 61 0.88 10.53 8.21
CA LYS A 61 1.66 11.05 9.35
C LYS A 61 3.03 10.38 9.52
N LEU A 62 3.16 9.13 9.09
CA LEU A 62 4.45 8.40 9.07
C LEU A 62 5.35 8.78 7.88
N GLY A 63 4.87 9.64 6.97
CA GLY A 63 5.64 10.17 5.85
C GLY A 63 5.42 9.44 4.52
N ALA A 64 4.42 8.57 4.44
CA ALA A 64 4.03 7.91 3.20
C ALA A 64 3.07 8.76 2.37
N LYS A 65 3.01 8.46 1.06
CA LYS A 65 1.84 8.81 0.26
C LYS A 65 0.81 7.69 0.45
N ALA A 66 -0.39 8.01 0.92
CA ALA A 66 -1.41 7.00 1.15
C ALA A 66 -2.73 7.36 0.45
N LEU A 67 -3.34 6.36 -0.20
CA LEU A 67 -4.66 6.43 -0.81
C LEU A 67 -5.55 5.33 -0.21
N ALA A 68 -6.71 5.69 0.32
CA ALA A 68 -7.76 4.75 0.71
C ALA A 68 -8.70 4.50 -0.48
N VAL A 69 -8.96 3.24 -0.78
CA VAL A 69 -9.86 2.82 -1.86
C VAL A 69 -10.79 1.73 -1.31
N PRO A 70 -12.07 2.05 -0.99
CA PRO A 70 -13.07 1.05 -0.71
C PRO A 70 -13.09 -0.02 -1.79
N THR A 71 -12.90 -1.27 -1.41
CA THR A 71 -12.87 -2.37 -2.36
C THR A 71 -13.41 -3.62 -1.69
N ASP A 72 -14.40 -4.22 -2.33
CA ASP A 72 -14.73 -5.62 -2.10
C ASP A 72 -13.95 -6.47 -3.10
N VAL A 73 -13.01 -7.28 -2.59
CA VAL A 73 -12.12 -8.09 -3.45
C VAL A 73 -12.85 -9.27 -4.10
N THR A 74 -14.09 -9.57 -3.70
CA THR A 74 -14.91 -10.58 -4.38
C THR A 74 -15.59 -10.04 -5.65
N ASP A 75 -15.57 -8.72 -5.86
CA ASP A 75 -16.07 -8.07 -7.08
C ASP A 75 -14.91 -7.73 -8.03
N GLU A 76 -14.87 -8.41 -9.17
CA GLU A 76 -13.84 -8.22 -10.20
C GLU A 76 -13.79 -6.76 -10.70
N ASN A 77 -14.93 -6.08 -10.84
CA ASN A 77 -14.95 -4.69 -11.27
C ASN A 77 -14.34 -3.77 -10.23
N ALA A 78 -14.57 -4.06 -8.94
CA ALA A 78 -13.97 -3.31 -7.84
C ALA A 78 -12.45 -3.50 -7.79
N VAL A 79 -11.96 -4.72 -8.03
CA VAL A 79 -10.50 -5.00 -8.10
C VAL A 79 -9.86 -4.30 -9.31
N ASN A 80 -10.53 -4.29 -10.46
CA ASN A 80 -10.07 -3.55 -11.64
C ASN A 80 -10.01 -2.04 -11.38
N ALA A 81 -11.01 -1.48 -10.69
CA ALA A 81 -11.02 -0.08 -10.28
C ALA A 81 -9.90 0.24 -9.27
N LEU A 82 -9.62 -0.67 -8.32
CA LEU A 82 -8.50 -0.55 -7.39
C LEU A 82 -7.15 -0.53 -8.12
N ALA A 83 -6.93 -1.46 -9.05
CA ALA A 83 -5.69 -1.50 -9.84
C ALA A 83 -5.50 -0.22 -10.65
N LYS A 84 -6.58 0.31 -11.25
CA LYS A 84 -6.55 1.59 -11.96
C LYS A 84 -6.21 2.75 -11.02
N ALA A 85 -6.88 2.86 -9.88
CA ALA A 85 -6.62 3.91 -8.90
C ALA A 85 -5.18 3.86 -8.37
N ALA A 86 -4.64 2.66 -8.13
CA ALA A 86 -3.26 2.46 -7.71
C ALA A 86 -2.26 2.91 -8.79
N TYR A 87 -2.54 2.59 -10.05
CA TYR A 87 -1.72 3.05 -11.17
C TYR A 87 -1.79 4.57 -11.35
N ASP A 88 -2.98 5.17 -11.29
CA ASP A 88 -3.16 6.61 -11.45
C ASP A 88 -2.45 7.39 -10.32
N PHE A 89 -2.48 6.87 -9.09
CA PHE A 89 -1.89 7.52 -7.92
C PHE A 89 -0.37 7.31 -7.79
N GLY A 90 0.10 6.08 -8.02
CA GLY A 90 1.50 5.68 -7.82
C GLY A 90 2.34 5.59 -9.10
N GLY A 91 1.70 5.60 -10.27
CA GLY A 91 2.34 5.44 -11.59
C GLY A 91 2.76 4.02 -11.96
N LYS A 92 2.72 3.07 -11.00
CA LYS A 92 3.04 1.64 -11.17
C LYS A 92 2.50 0.86 -9.97
N ILE A 93 2.56 -0.47 -10.03
CA ILE A 93 2.37 -1.36 -8.87
C ILE A 93 3.61 -2.24 -8.76
N ASN A 94 4.29 -2.22 -7.61
CA ASN A 94 5.46 -3.05 -7.36
C ASN A 94 5.12 -4.31 -6.57
N VAL A 95 4.21 -4.17 -5.61
CA VAL A 95 3.79 -5.23 -4.70
C VAL A 95 2.28 -5.14 -4.51
N TRP A 96 1.62 -6.31 -4.49
CA TRP A 96 0.21 -6.45 -4.17
C TRP A 96 0.08 -7.54 -3.11
N ILE A 97 -0.54 -7.18 -1.97
CA ILE A 97 -0.74 -8.06 -0.81
C ILE A 97 -2.24 -8.29 -0.59
#